data_AF-A0A7S1KVG4-F1
#
_entry.id   AF-A0A7S1KVG4-F1
#
_cell.length_a   1.000
_cell.length_b   1.000
_cell.length_c   1.000
_cell.angle_alpha   90.00
_cell.angle_beta   90.00
_cell.angle_gamma   90.00
#
_symmetry.space_group_name_H-M   'P 1'
#
loop_
_entity.id
_entity.type
_entity.pdbx_description
1 polymer ?
#
loop_
_entity_poly.entity_id
_entity_poly.type
_entity_poly.pdbx_seq_one_letter_code
_entity_poly.pdbx_strand_id
1 'polypeptide(L)'
;SVSSIDRLLHASPAVPFRAAAMADSSEVRAMSPQETSKWCVSLALCGVRGRVLRELQEQIVRRQIDGLLFDKLLRQNAMQELGIEELNPRLALAIRRSWTTDFNGVSFVDYEANRDHFQHQQQQQQQQQQ
;
A
#
# COMPACT_ATOMS: atom_id res chain seq x y z
N SER A 1 -47.59 39.64 -6.93
CA SER A 1 -46.20 40.12 -7.02
C SER A 1 -45.87 40.73 -5.68
N VAL A 2 -44.91 40.25 -4.89
CA VAL A 2 -43.54 39.81 -5.22
C VAL A 2 -43.08 38.70 -4.27
N SER A 3 -42.34 37.74 -4.81
CA SER A 3 -41.65 36.67 -4.08
C SER A 3 -40.38 37.19 -3.40
N SER A 4 -40.21 36.90 -2.11
CA SER A 4 -38.93 36.93 -1.38
C SER A 4 -38.80 35.57 -0.69
N ILE A 5 -38.06 34.61 -1.24
CA ILE A 5 -36.64 34.33 -0.94
C ILE A 5 -36.36 34.43 0.57
N ASP A 6 -36.57 33.33 1.28
CA ASP A 6 -35.80 33.04 2.48
C ASP A 6 -35.13 31.67 2.34
N ARG A 7 -33.84 31.67 2.68
CA ARG A 7 -32.79 30.80 2.21
C ARG A 7 -32.37 29.95 3.40
N LEU A 8 -33.13 28.91 3.72
CA LEU A 8 -32.81 28.05 4.84
C LEU A 8 -31.71 27.04 4.47
N LEU A 9 -30.54 27.35 5.01
CA LEU A 9 -29.33 26.55 5.11
C LEU A 9 -29.66 25.10 5.50
N HIS A 10 -29.42 24.18 4.57
CA HIS A 10 -29.28 22.77 4.91
C HIS A 10 -27.92 22.60 5.60
N ALA A 11 -27.94 22.66 6.92
CA ALA A 11 -26.81 22.24 7.75
C ALA A 11 -26.51 20.77 7.41
N SER A 12 -25.35 20.55 6.79
CA SER A 12 -24.80 19.23 6.50
C SER A 12 -24.62 18.47 7.82
N PRO A 13 -25.13 17.24 7.97
CA PRO A 13 -24.85 16.45 9.15
C PRO A 13 -23.35 16.12 9.17
N ALA A 14 -22.67 16.63 10.20
CA ALA A 14 -21.31 16.27 10.54
C ALA A 14 -21.18 14.74 10.56
N VAL A 15 -20.26 14.22 9.74
CA VAL A 15 -19.91 12.80 9.74
C VAL A 15 -19.34 12.46 11.13
N PRO A 16 -19.90 11.48 11.86
CA PRO A 16 -19.32 11.07 13.12
C PRO A 16 -18.05 10.27 12.82
N PHE A 17 -16.88 10.90 12.88
CA PHE A 17 -15.61 10.17 12.96
C PHE A 17 -15.37 9.77 14.42
N ARG A 18 -16.08 8.74 14.89
CA ARG A 18 -15.73 7.98 16.10
C ARG A 18 -15.37 6.56 15.69
N ALA A 19 -14.12 6.17 15.93
CA ALA A 19 -13.81 5.21 16.99
C ALA A 19 -12.31 4.90 16.94
N ALA A 20 -11.67 4.94 18.11
CA ALA A 20 -10.36 4.35 18.33
C ALA A 20 -10.40 2.88 17.90
N ALA A 21 -9.73 2.54 16.81
CA ALA A 21 -9.38 1.16 16.53
C ALA A 21 -8.18 0.83 17.41
N MET A 22 -8.41 0.06 18.47
CA MET A 22 -7.36 -0.73 19.08
C MET A 22 -6.82 -1.66 18.01
N ALA A 23 -5.72 -1.25 17.37
CA ALA A 23 -5.06 -2.03 16.35
C ALA A 23 -4.34 -3.18 17.05
N ASP A 24 -5.05 -4.30 17.17
CA ASP A 24 -4.40 -5.60 17.24
C ASP A 24 -3.56 -5.72 15.96
N SER A 25 -2.30 -5.31 16.05
CA SER A 25 -1.39 -5.25 14.91
C SER A 25 -1.09 -6.68 14.53
N SER A 26 -1.87 -7.22 13.61
CA SER A 26 -1.57 -8.50 12.99
C SER A 26 -0.25 -8.34 12.26
N GLU A 27 0.80 -8.96 12.80
CA GLU A 27 2.10 -9.02 12.16
C GLU A 27 1.99 -9.93 10.94
N VAL A 28 2.17 -9.36 9.76
CA VAL A 28 2.08 -10.08 8.49
C VAL A 28 3.46 -10.04 7.83
N ARG A 29 3.89 -11.19 7.29
CA ARG A 29 5.13 -11.24 6.49
C ARG A 29 5.02 -10.24 5.34
N ALA A 30 6.04 -9.39 5.19
CA ALA A 30 6.12 -8.49 4.05
C ALA A 30 6.09 -9.28 2.73
N MET A 31 5.38 -8.73 1.74
CA MET A 31 5.45 -9.23 0.37
C MET A 31 6.88 -9.14 -0.16
N SER A 32 7.32 -10.12 -0.95
CA SER A 32 8.55 -10.02 -1.73
C SER A 32 8.49 -8.87 -2.73
N PRO A 33 9.64 -8.40 -3.28
CA PRO A 33 9.63 -7.38 -4.34
C PRO A 33 8.78 -7.78 -5.56
N GLN A 34 8.73 -9.07 -5.90
CA GLN A 34 7.92 -9.57 -7.00
C GLN A 34 6.43 -9.53 -6.67
N GLU A 35 6.04 -9.86 -5.45
CA GLU A 35 4.64 -9.78 -4.98
C GLU A 35 4.18 -8.33 -4.86
N THR A 36 5.00 -7.45 -4.30
CA THR A 36 4.71 -6.01 -4.24
C THR A 36 4.53 -5.43 -5.64
N SER A 37 5.41 -5.79 -6.58
CA SER A 37 5.27 -5.40 -8.00
C SER A 37 3.98 -5.93 -8.62
N LYS A 38 3.59 -7.18 -8.34
CA LYS A 38 2.30 -7.74 -8.80
C LYS A 38 1.11 -7.01 -8.18
N TRP A 39 1.18 -6.65 -6.89
CA TRP A 39 0.13 -5.88 -6.23
C TRP A 39 -0.11 -4.54 -6.95
N CYS A 40 0.94 -3.88 -7.47
CA CYS A 40 0.78 -2.63 -8.21
C CYS A 40 -0.18 -2.70 -9.42
N VAL A 41 -0.47 -3.89 -9.96
CA VAL A 41 -1.48 -4.05 -11.02
C VAL A 41 -2.86 -3.57 -10.57
N SER A 42 -3.20 -3.70 -9.29
CA SER A 42 -4.47 -3.23 -8.72
C SER A 42 -4.63 -1.70 -8.83
N LEU A 43 -3.52 -0.96 -8.88
CA LEU A 43 -3.49 0.50 -8.99
C LEU A 43 -4.00 1.02 -10.34
N ALA A 44 -4.18 0.14 -11.33
CA ALA A 44 -4.86 0.49 -12.56
C ALA A 44 -6.25 1.08 -12.28
N LEU A 45 -6.95 0.62 -11.25
CA LEU A 45 -8.28 1.14 -10.91
C LEU A 45 -8.25 2.59 -10.40
N CYS A 46 -7.12 3.05 -9.83
CA CYS A 46 -6.95 4.41 -9.32
C CYS A 46 -6.15 5.34 -10.25
N GLY A 47 -5.91 4.92 -11.50
CA GLY A 47 -5.34 5.75 -12.56
C GLY A 47 -3.84 5.55 -12.80
N VAL A 48 -3.16 4.68 -12.03
CA VAL A 48 -1.76 4.31 -12.28
C VAL A 48 -1.74 3.24 -13.35
N ARG A 49 -1.50 3.64 -14.61
CA ARG A 49 -1.59 2.76 -15.79
C ARG A 49 -0.43 3.01 -16.75
N GLY A 50 -0.33 2.16 -17.77
CA GLY A 50 0.58 2.36 -18.90
C GLY A 50 2.03 2.47 -18.46
N ARG A 51 2.72 3.52 -18.90
CA ARG A 51 4.14 3.75 -18.63
C ARG A 51 4.44 3.88 -17.13
N VAL A 52 3.65 4.67 -16.40
CA VAL A 52 3.82 4.86 -14.94
C VAL A 52 3.77 3.54 -14.20
N LEU A 53 2.78 2.70 -14.50
CA LEU A 53 2.64 1.39 -13.85
C LEU A 53 3.84 0.49 -14.16
N ARG A 54 4.24 0.43 -15.43
CA ARG A 54 5.39 -0.39 -15.85
C ARG A 54 6.67 0.06 -15.16
N GLU A 55 6.96 1.35 -15.13
CA GLU A 55 8.16 1.91 -14.51
C GLU A 55 8.13 1.72 -12.99
N LEU A 56 6.97 1.85 -12.33
CA LEU A 56 6.82 1.55 -10.91
C LEU A 56 7.17 0.09 -10.60
N GLN A 57 6.60 -0.85 -11.36
CA GLN A 57 6.87 -2.28 -11.21
C GLN A 57 8.35 -2.61 -11.44
N GLU A 58 8.97 -1.98 -12.44
CA GLU A 58 10.40 -2.14 -12.75
C GLU A 58 11.29 -1.61 -11.62
N GLN A 59 11.01 -0.40 -11.12
CA GLN A 59 11.79 0.18 -10.01
C GLN A 59 11.67 -0.64 -8.73
N ILE A 60 10.48 -1.16 -8.42
CA ILE A 60 10.25 -2.03 -7.26
C ILE A 60 11.15 -3.28 -7.35
N VAL A 61 11.14 -3.97 -8.48
CA VAL A 61 11.94 -5.19 -8.65
C VAL A 61 13.43 -4.87 -8.70
N ARG A 62 13.83 -3.86 -9.48
CA ARG A 62 15.25 -3.49 -9.68
C ARG A 62 15.92 -3.04 -8.39
N ARG A 63 15.20 -2.31 -7.52
CA ARG A 63 15.71 -1.82 -6.25
C ARG A 63 15.44 -2.76 -5.07
N GLN A 64 14.87 -3.94 -5.33
CA GLN A 64 14.50 -4.94 -4.30
C GLN A 64 13.59 -4.34 -3.22
N ILE A 65 12.59 -3.56 -3.62
CA ILE A 65 11.62 -2.94 -2.70
C ILE A 65 10.55 -3.99 -2.35
N ASP A 66 10.64 -4.55 -1.16
CA ASP A 66 9.65 -5.45 -0.59
C ASP A 66 8.44 -4.67 -0.03
N GLY A 67 7.44 -5.37 0.51
CA GLY A 67 6.22 -4.75 1.05
C GLY A 67 6.51 -3.80 2.22
N LEU A 68 7.53 -4.09 3.03
CA LEU A 68 7.91 -3.26 4.17
C LEU A 68 8.58 -1.95 3.72
N LEU A 69 9.53 -2.01 2.79
CA LEU A 69 10.16 -0.84 2.21
C LEU A 69 9.16 0.01 1.42
N PHE A 70 8.24 -0.63 0.71
CA PHE A 70 7.17 0.07 0.00
C PHE A 70 6.25 0.84 0.96
N ASP A 71 5.82 0.20 2.06
CA ASP A 71 5.05 0.86 3.12
C ASP A 71 5.79 2.07 3.71
N LYS A 72 7.09 1.93 4.00
CA LYS A 72 7.94 3.04 4.48
C LYS A 72 8.00 4.20 3.49
N LEU A 73 8.24 3.92 2.20
CA LEU A 73 8.26 4.94 1.14
C LEU A 73 6.93 5.71 1.07
N LEU A 74 5.80 5.01 1.17
CA LEU A 74 4.48 5.62 1.15
C LEU A 74 4.20 6.49 2.37
N ARG A 75 4.62 6.05 3.57
CA ARG A 75 4.48 6.83 4.81
C ARG A 75 5.35 8.09 4.81
N GLN A 76 6.54 8.00 4.23
CA GLN A 76 7.48 9.13 4.12
C GLN A 76 7.12 10.09 2.98
N ASN A 77 6.13 9.77 2.13
CA ASN A 77 5.82 10.50 0.90
C ASN A 77 7.02 10.54 -0.08
N ALA A 78 7.88 9.53 -0.03
CA ALA A 78 9.15 9.44 -0.76
C ALA A 78 9.03 8.74 -2.13
N MET A 79 7.80 8.54 -2.63
CA MET A 79 7.56 7.86 -3.92
C MET A 79 8.25 8.55 -5.12
N GLN A 80 8.51 9.86 -5.04
CA GLN A 80 9.24 10.58 -6.09
C GLN A 80 10.71 10.17 -6.21
N GLU A 81 11.31 9.61 -5.14
CA GLU A 81 12.71 9.14 -5.13
C GLU A 81 12.94 7.93 -6.06
N LEU A 82 11.85 7.30 -6.52
CA LEU A 82 11.90 6.24 -7.53
C LEU A 82 12.28 6.79 -8.91
N GLY A 83 12.19 8.11 -9.13
CA GLY A 83 12.59 8.76 -10.38
C GLY A 83 11.65 8.48 -11.55
N ILE A 84 10.37 8.24 -11.27
CA ILE A 84 9.34 7.98 -12.29
C ILE A 84 8.77 9.32 -12.74
N GLU A 85 9.08 9.74 -13.96
CA GLU A 85 8.83 11.10 -14.49
C GLU A 85 7.35 11.52 -14.41
N GLU A 86 6.45 10.61 -14.79
CA GLU A 86 5.00 10.86 -14.82
C GLU A 86 4.30 10.62 -13.46
N LEU A 87 5.04 10.19 -12.42
CA LEU A 87 4.49 9.94 -11.09
C LEU A 87 4.34 11.24 -10.30
N ASN A 88 3.20 11.89 -10.49
CA ASN A 88 2.86 13.13 -9.79
C ASN A 88 2.32 12.88 -8.35
N PRO A 89 2.26 13.92 -7.49
CA PRO A 89 1.76 13.80 -6.12
C PRO A 89 0.33 13.25 -6.00
N ARG A 90 -0.53 13.49 -6.98
CA ARG A 90 -1.91 13.00 -6.97
C ARG A 90 -1.95 11.48 -7.12
N LEU A 91 -1.13 10.93 -8.00
CA LEU A 91 -0.97 9.48 -8.17
C LEU A 91 -0.31 8.86 -6.94
N ALA A 92 0.75 9.47 -6.39
CA ALA A 92 1.38 9.00 -5.16
C ALA A 92 0.38 8.91 -3.99
N LEU A 93 -0.50 9.91 -3.85
CA LEU A 93 -1.57 9.89 -2.85
C LEU A 93 -2.58 8.77 -3.11
N ALA A 94 -2.97 8.53 -4.37
CA ALA A 94 -3.88 7.45 -4.74
C ALA A 94 -3.29 6.08 -4.38
N ILE A 95 -2.00 5.87 -4.67
CA ILE A 95 -1.28 4.64 -4.31
C ILE A 95 -1.26 4.44 -2.80
N ARG A 96 -0.93 5.49 -2.04
CA ARG A 96 -0.93 5.43 -0.57
C ARG A 96 -2.31 5.05 -0.04
N ARG A 97 -3.38 5.64 -0.57
CA ARG A 97 -4.75 5.30 -0.16
C ARG A 97 -5.10 3.86 -0.49
N SER A 98 -4.76 3.36 -1.68
CA SER A 98 -4.97 1.96 -2.05
C SER A 98 -4.22 1.03 -1.10
N TRP A 99 -2.95 1.33 -0.80
CA TRP A 99 -2.15 0.55 0.15
C TRP A 99 -2.75 0.57 1.56
N THR A 100 -3.13 1.74 2.07
CA THR A 100 -3.75 1.85 3.38
C THR A 100 -5.08 1.11 3.44
N THR A 101 -5.90 1.11 2.38
CA THR A 101 -7.15 0.34 2.37
C THR A 101 -6.90 -1.17 2.53
N ASP A 102 -5.90 -1.70 1.83
CA ASP A 102 -5.61 -3.14 1.83
C ASP A 102 -4.89 -3.59 3.10
N PHE A 103 -4.05 -2.73 3.68
CA PHE A 103 -3.12 -3.08 4.77
C PHE A 103 -3.27 -2.19 6.01
N ASN A 104 -4.44 -1.58 6.23
CA ASN A 104 -4.66 -0.76 7.42
C ASN A 104 -4.45 -1.58 8.69
N GLY A 105 -3.60 -1.10 9.59
CA GLY A 105 -3.32 -1.79 10.86
C GLY A 105 -2.43 -3.02 10.74
N VAL A 106 -1.88 -3.32 9.56
CA VAL A 106 -0.87 -4.38 9.38
C VAL A 106 0.50 -3.85 9.76
N SER A 107 1.23 -4.61 10.57
CA SER A 107 2.66 -4.40 10.80
C SER A 107 3.43 -5.42 9.97
N PHE A 108 4.24 -4.96 9.02
CA PHE A 108 5.03 -5.85 8.18
C PHE A 108 6.31 -6.28 8.88
N VAL A 109 6.54 -7.59 8.96
CA VAL A 109 7.85 -8.15 9.36
C VAL A 109 8.72 -8.37 8.12
N ASP A 110 10.02 -8.18 8.28
CA ASP A 110 11.03 -8.19 7.21
C ASP A 110 10.95 -9.46 6.34
N TYR A 111 10.87 -9.29 5.02
CA TYR A 111 10.77 -10.42 4.10
C TYR A 111 12.05 -11.26 4.07
N GLU A 112 13.24 -10.62 4.04
CA GLU A 112 14.52 -11.31 3.93
C GLU A 112 14.87 -12.01 5.25
N ALA A 113 14.67 -11.35 6.39
CA ALA A 113 14.88 -11.98 7.70
C ALA A 113 13.99 -13.21 7.94
N ASN A 114 12.79 -13.22 7.34
CA ASN A 114 11.85 -14.34 7.47
C ASN A 114 12.07 -15.42 6.39
N ARG A 115 12.77 -15.11 5.29
CA ARG A 115 13.03 -16.07 4.20
C ARG A 115 13.94 -17.21 4.64
N ASP A 116 14.99 -16.89 5.41
CA ASP A 116 15.96 -17.86 5.92
C ASP A 116 15.34 -18.84 6.93
N HIS A 117 14.37 -18.37 7.72
CA HIS A 117 13.66 -19.17 8.71
C HIS A 117 12.76 -20.23 8.06
N PHE A 118 12.00 -19.84 7.03
CA PHE A 118 11.12 -20.76 6.31
C PHE A 118 11.88 -21.74 5.41
N GLN A 119 13.03 -21.37 4.84
CA GLN A 119 13.86 -22.30 4.06
C GLN A 119 14.46 -23.42 4.92
N HIS A 120 14.94 -23.11 6.14
CA HIS A 120 15.47 -24.14 7.05
C HIS A 120 14.39 -25.13 7.54
N GLN A 121 13.17 -24.66 7.77
CA GLN A 121 12.08 -25.53 8.25
C GLN A 121 11.62 -26.53 7.18
N GLN A 122 11.66 -26.15 5.90
CA GLN A 122 11.28 -27.03 4.79
C GLN A 122 12.33 -28.13 4.51
N GLN A 123 13.62 -27.83 4.73
CA GLN A 123 14.70 -28.77 4.48
C GLN A 123 14.79 -29.88 5.55
N GLN A 124 14.50 -29.57 6.82
CA GLN A 124 14.48 -30.58 7.89
C GLN A 124 13.32 -31.57 7.76
N GLN A 125 12.16 -31.17 7.24
CA GLN A 125 11.03 -32.09 7.04
C GLN A 125 11.29 -33.15 5.95
N GLN A 126 12.14 -32.86 4.95
CA GLN A 126 12.51 -33.86 3.94
C GLN A 126 13.55 -34.87 4.43
N GLN A 127 14.39 -34.52 5.41
CA GLN A 127 15.39 -35.45 5.96
C GLN A 127 14.82 -36.43 7.00
N GLN A 128 13.64 -36.20 7.55
CA GLN A 128 12.97 -37.15 8.47
C GLN A 128 12.06 -38.17 7.76
N GLN A 129 11.93 -38.10 6.43
CA GLN A 129 11.17 -39.08 5.62
C GLN A 129 12.07 -40.04 4.83
N GLN A 130 13.37 -40.09 5.12
CA GLN A 130 14.30 -41.09 4.57
C GLN A 130 14.83 -42.02 5.67
#